data_AF-A0A7J2KKY1-F1
#
_entry.id   AF-A0A7J2KKY1-F1
#
_cell.length_a   1.000
_cell.length_b   1.000
_cell.length_c   1.000
_cell.angle_alpha   90.00
_cell.angle_beta   90.00
_cell.angle_gamma   90.00
#
_symmetry.space_group_name_H-M   'P 1'
#
loop_
_entity.id
_entity.type
_entity.pdbx_description
1 polymer ?
#
loop_
_entity_poly.entity_id
_entity_poly.type
_entity_poly.pdbx_seq_one_letter_code
_entity_poly.pdbx_strand_id
1 'polypeptide(L)'
;MPSCNYISRKKASSEYDPGFLTAEDSEFCFTCSKKVYKVLYAGDVRVYHHRRDTLKGHVKQMFIYGRDIAWLSKKDFSFDKIYYSILGIFVILFIEGIFISIFNSFFRNIFLIFILIYLSIIFLTSLHENLRMTLVTTCTTILTHFSYGIGWLYGLFKKHEQV
;
A
#
# COMPACT_ATOMS: atom_id res chain seq x y z
N MET A 1 -4.00 10.60 -3.73
CA MET A 1 -5.15 11.29 -3.10
C MET A 1 -6.38 10.56 -3.57
N PRO A 2 -7.34 10.19 -2.72
CA PRO A 2 -8.50 9.42 -3.16
C PRO A 2 -9.30 10.17 -4.22
N SER A 3 -9.77 9.46 -5.25
CA SER A 3 -10.45 10.06 -6.39
C SER A 3 -11.73 10.85 -6.03
N CYS A 4 -12.36 10.48 -4.92
CA CYS A 4 -13.59 11.09 -4.42
C CYS A 4 -13.38 12.39 -3.61
N ASN A 5 -12.14 12.87 -3.43
CA ASN A 5 -11.86 14.04 -2.59
C ASN A 5 -10.70 14.89 -3.14
N TYR A 6 -10.79 15.28 -4.41
CA TYR A 6 -9.94 16.34 -4.96
C TYR A 6 -10.69 17.19 -5.98
N ILE A 7 -10.22 18.42 -6.16
CA ILE A 7 -10.71 19.35 -7.19
C ILE A 7 -9.52 19.67 -8.09
N SER A 8 -9.71 19.59 -9.41
CA SER A 8 -8.66 19.91 -10.39
C SER A 8 -9.11 21.00 -11.34
N ARG A 9 -8.15 21.75 -11.88
CA ARG A 9 -8.41 22.69 -12.98
C ARG A 9 -8.66 21.89 -14.25
N LYS A 10 -9.61 22.31 -15.09
CA LYS A 10 -9.92 21.66 -16.38
C LYS A 10 -8.68 21.40 -17.24
N LYS A 11 -7.73 22.33 -17.28
CA LYS A 11 -6.45 22.19 -18.04
C LYS A 11 -5.48 21.14 -17.49
N ALA A 12 -5.63 20.75 -16.23
CA ALA A 12 -4.81 19.73 -15.59
C ALA A 12 -5.45 18.34 -15.68
N SER A 13 -6.78 18.28 -15.87
CA SER A 13 -7.53 17.04 -16.07
C SER A 13 -7.01 16.28 -17.30
N SER A 14 -6.89 14.96 -17.14
CA SER A 14 -6.57 14.01 -18.21
C SER A 14 -7.64 12.93 -18.24
N GLU A 15 -7.67 12.17 -19.32
CA GLU A 15 -8.41 10.91 -19.35
C GLU A 15 -7.79 9.93 -18.33
N TYR A 16 -8.64 9.13 -17.68
CA TYR A 16 -8.20 8.05 -16.79
C TYR A 16 -8.04 6.79 -17.60
N ASP A 17 -6.97 6.04 -17.35
CA ASP A 17 -6.79 4.72 -17.95
C ASP A 17 -7.79 3.72 -17.31
N PRO A 18 -8.76 3.19 -18.08
CA PRO A 18 -9.76 2.26 -17.55
C PRO A 18 -9.14 0.92 -17.10
N GLY A 19 -7.88 0.66 -17.45
CA GLY A 19 -7.16 -0.52 -17.00
C GLY A 19 -6.80 -0.49 -15.50
N PHE A 20 -6.81 0.68 -14.84
CA PHE A 20 -6.63 0.75 -13.39
C PHE A 20 -7.97 0.70 -12.67
N LEU A 21 -8.09 -0.18 -11.66
CA LEU A 21 -9.27 -0.22 -10.81
C LEU A 21 -9.17 0.76 -9.64
N THR A 22 -7.94 1.04 -9.19
CA THR A 22 -7.69 1.75 -7.92
C THR A 22 -6.46 2.66 -7.92
N ALA A 23 -5.72 2.74 -9.02
CA ALA A 23 -4.54 3.58 -9.15
C ALA A 23 -4.73 4.76 -10.12
N GLU A 24 -5.95 4.97 -10.60
CA GLU A 24 -6.31 6.07 -11.52
C GLU A 24 -6.06 7.45 -10.89
N ASP A 25 -6.28 7.55 -9.58
CA ASP A 25 -6.05 8.75 -8.79
C ASP A 25 -4.54 9.07 -8.64
N SER A 26 -3.74 8.03 -8.51
CA SER A 26 -2.30 8.05 -8.35
C SER A 26 -1.64 8.34 -9.69
N GLU A 27 -2.15 7.75 -10.78
CA GLU A 27 -1.75 8.07 -12.16
C GLU A 27 -1.98 9.56 -12.47
N PHE A 28 -3.14 10.08 -12.09
CA PHE A 28 -3.44 11.49 -12.25
C PHE A 28 -2.47 12.38 -11.46
N CYS A 29 -2.16 12.01 -10.21
CA CYS A 29 -1.19 12.73 -9.39
C CYS A 29 0.23 12.66 -9.99
N PHE A 30 0.63 11.52 -10.53
CA PHE A 30 1.93 11.33 -11.20
C PHE A 30 2.03 12.23 -12.44
N THR A 31 0.96 12.28 -13.23
CA THR A 31 0.85 13.14 -14.41
C THR A 31 0.89 14.62 -14.04
N CYS A 32 0.21 15.02 -12.97
CA CYS A 32 0.26 16.39 -12.45
C CYS A 32 1.69 16.78 -12.05
N SER A 33 2.38 15.91 -11.30
CA SER A 33 3.76 16.13 -10.86
C SER A 33 4.71 16.33 -12.07
N LYS A 34 4.60 15.47 -13.10
CA LYS A 34 5.38 15.60 -14.34
C LYS A 34 5.12 16.91 -15.10
N LYS A 35 3.88 17.40 -15.07
CA LYS A 35 3.49 18.68 -15.70
C LYS A 35 3.82 19.89 -14.81
N VAL A 36 4.58 19.71 -13.73
CA VAL A 36 4.97 20.76 -12.78
C VAL A 36 3.76 21.45 -12.13
N TYR A 37 2.64 20.73 -12.05
CA TYR A 37 1.48 21.20 -11.29
C TYR A 37 1.69 20.89 -9.80
N LYS A 38 1.29 21.85 -8.96
CA LYS A 38 1.30 21.67 -7.51
C LYS A 38 0.03 20.95 -7.07
N VAL A 39 0.20 19.86 -6.34
CA VAL A 39 -0.88 19.16 -5.64
C VAL A 39 -0.94 19.72 -4.22
N LEU A 40 -2.04 20.41 -3.90
CA LEU A 40 -2.24 21.07 -2.60
C LEU A 40 -3.18 20.22 -1.72
N TYR A 41 -2.84 20.08 -0.45
CA TYR A 41 -3.65 19.39 0.54
C TYR A 41 -4.44 20.40 1.38
N ALA A 42 -5.75 20.23 1.46
CA ALA A 42 -6.65 21.03 2.30
C ALA A 42 -7.09 20.19 3.51
N GLY A 43 -6.45 20.40 4.66
CA GLY A 43 -6.67 19.59 5.87
C GLY A 43 -7.95 19.91 6.65
N ASP A 44 -8.62 21.01 6.30
CA ASP A 44 -9.88 21.47 6.87
C ASP A 44 -11.11 20.85 6.17
N VAL A 45 -10.93 20.33 4.96
CA VAL A 45 -12.00 19.68 4.20
C VAL A 45 -12.21 18.24 4.68
N ARG A 46 -13.45 17.94 5.14
CA ARG A 46 -13.83 16.61 5.65
C ARG A 46 -14.79 15.91 4.69
N VAL A 47 -14.46 14.67 4.32
CA VAL A 47 -15.32 13.80 3.50
C VAL A 47 -15.41 12.42 4.16
N TYR A 48 -16.63 11.95 4.37
CA TYR A 48 -16.91 10.63 4.94
C TYR A 48 -16.92 9.58 3.85
N HIS A 49 -16.08 8.56 3.99
CA HIS A 49 -15.98 7.45 3.05
C HIS A 49 -16.53 6.18 3.67
N HIS A 50 -17.30 5.44 2.90
CA HIS A 50 -17.72 4.10 3.27
C HIS A 50 -16.49 3.16 3.24
N ARG A 51 -16.24 2.45 4.33
CA ARG A 51 -15.20 1.41 4.40
C ARG A 51 -15.79 0.05 4.04
N ARG A 52 -14.96 -0.97 3.86
CA ARG A 52 -15.48 -2.33 3.64
C ARG A 52 -16.03 -2.87 4.95
N ASP A 53 -17.21 -3.46 4.90
CA ASP A 53 -17.88 -4.01 6.09
C ASP A 53 -17.29 -5.34 6.56
N THR A 54 -16.43 -5.96 5.73
CA THR A 54 -15.86 -7.28 6.01
C THR A 54 -14.34 -7.26 5.88
N LEU A 55 -13.70 -8.05 6.75
CA LEU A 55 -12.25 -8.26 6.70
C LEU A 55 -11.79 -8.82 5.35
N LYS A 56 -12.55 -9.76 4.78
CA LYS A 56 -12.29 -10.32 3.43
C LYS A 56 -12.32 -9.23 2.35
N GLY A 57 -13.30 -8.33 2.42
CA GLY A 57 -13.40 -7.19 1.51
C GLY A 57 -12.20 -6.24 1.64
N HIS A 58 -11.76 -5.97 2.87
CA HIS A 58 -10.59 -5.15 3.16
C HIS A 58 -9.29 -5.76 2.62
N VAL A 59 -9.03 -7.04 2.90
CA VAL A 59 -7.86 -7.79 2.39
C VAL A 59 -7.83 -7.76 0.86
N LYS A 60 -8.97 -8.05 0.21
CA LYS A 60 -9.08 -7.99 -1.26
C LYS A 60 -8.78 -6.59 -1.79
N GLN A 61 -9.29 -5.55 -1.13
CA GLN A 61 -9.02 -4.17 -1.51
C GLN A 61 -7.53 -3.82 -1.40
N MET A 62 -6.88 -4.18 -0.30
CA MET A 62 -5.45 -3.89 -0.11
C MET A 62 -4.57 -4.64 -1.12
N PHE A 63 -4.93 -5.87 -1.47
CA PHE A 63 -4.29 -6.60 -2.57
C PHE A 63 -4.42 -5.87 -3.92
N ILE A 64 -5.63 -5.42 -4.28
CA ILE A 64 -5.86 -4.69 -5.54
C ILE A 64 -5.07 -3.38 -5.55
N TYR A 65 -5.04 -2.66 -4.43
CA TYR A 65 -4.24 -1.43 -4.30
C TYR A 65 -2.76 -1.67 -4.55
N GLY A 66 -2.17 -2.69 -3.93
CA GLY A 66 -0.78 -3.05 -4.17
C GLY A 66 -0.52 -3.39 -5.64
N ARG A 67 -1.39 -4.22 -6.23
CA ARG A 67 -1.28 -4.65 -7.63
C ARG A 67 -1.31 -3.49 -8.61
N ASP A 68 -2.32 -2.63 -8.51
CA ASP A 68 -2.52 -1.55 -9.47
C ASP A 68 -1.41 -0.50 -9.36
N ILE A 69 -0.93 -0.23 -8.14
CA ILE A 69 0.25 0.63 -7.94
C ILE A 69 1.50 0.00 -8.53
N ALA A 70 1.71 -1.31 -8.44
CA ALA A 70 2.84 -1.96 -9.11
C ALA A 70 2.75 -1.86 -10.64
N TRP A 71 1.56 -2.02 -11.22
CA TRP A 71 1.33 -1.77 -12.64
C TRP A 71 1.62 -0.33 -13.04
N LEU A 72 1.14 0.64 -12.25
CA LEU A 72 1.42 2.05 -12.47
C LEU A 72 2.92 2.36 -12.37
N SER A 73 3.63 1.81 -11.38
CA SER A 73 5.08 1.98 -11.22
C SER A 73 5.88 1.36 -12.36
N LYS A 74 5.38 0.31 -13.02
CA LYS A 74 5.97 -0.23 -14.25
C LYS A 74 5.73 0.68 -15.47
N LYS A 75 4.54 1.28 -15.56
CA LYS A 75 4.18 2.23 -16.63
C LYS A 75 4.91 3.56 -16.49
N ASP A 76 5.07 4.04 -15.26
CA ASP A 76 5.60 5.35 -14.91
C ASP A 76 6.53 5.31 -13.68
N PHE A 77 7.73 4.76 -13.88
CA PHE A 77 8.74 4.66 -12.85
C PHE A 77 9.31 6.04 -12.43
N SER A 78 9.49 6.23 -11.13
CA SER A 78 10.21 7.38 -10.56
C SER A 78 10.76 7.01 -9.17
N PHE A 79 11.98 7.45 -8.87
CA PHE A 79 12.63 7.20 -7.58
C PHE A 79 11.86 7.81 -6.40
N ASP A 80 11.23 8.96 -6.59
CA ASP A 80 10.43 9.62 -5.56
C ASP A 80 9.23 8.79 -5.11
N LYS A 81 8.87 7.76 -5.90
CA LYS A 81 7.69 6.92 -5.72
C LYS A 81 8.05 5.49 -5.29
N ILE A 82 9.34 5.22 -5.02
CA ILE A 82 9.81 3.88 -4.64
C ILE A 82 9.19 3.41 -3.32
N TYR A 83 8.72 4.35 -2.48
CA TYR A 83 8.08 4.05 -1.19
C TYR A 83 6.83 3.15 -1.33
N TYR A 84 6.16 3.16 -2.48
CA TYR A 84 5.07 2.22 -2.75
C TYR A 84 5.52 0.75 -2.74
N SER A 85 6.82 0.50 -2.89
CA SER A 85 7.42 -0.84 -2.92
C SER A 85 7.73 -1.40 -1.52
N ILE A 86 7.71 -0.56 -0.47
CA ILE A 86 8.20 -0.92 0.87
C ILE A 86 7.53 -2.18 1.40
N LEU A 87 6.20 -2.27 1.28
CA LEU A 87 5.45 -3.42 1.76
C LEU A 87 5.69 -4.68 0.91
N GLY A 88 5.97 -4.52 -0.39
CA GLY A 88 6.37 -5.63 -1.25
C GLY A 88 7.75 -6.19 -0.89
N ILE A 89 8.72 -5.29 -0.66
CA ILE A 89 10.07 -5.63 -0.18
C ILE A 89 10.00 -6.29 1.20
N PHE A 90 9.17 -5.76 2.10
CA PHE A 90 8.92 -6.37 3.41
C PHE A 90 8.46 -7.82 3.28
N VAL A 91 7.52 -8.13 2.38
CA VAL A 91 7.06 -9.51 2.14
C VAL A 91 8.18 -10.41 1.62
N ILE A 92 9.03 -9.93 0.69
CA ILE A 92 10.20 -10.67 0.21
C ILE A 92 11.14 -11.00 1.38
N LEU A 93 11.57 -9.97 2.12
CA LEU A 93 12.49 -10.13 3.25
C LEU A 93 11.91 -11.04 4.34
N PHE A 94 10.60 -11.01 4.54
CA PHE A 94 9.92 -11.89 5.49
C PHE A 94 10.01 -13.36 5.06
N ILE A 95 9.74 -13.66 3.78
CA ILE A 95 9.83 -15.02 3.22
C ILE A 95 11.27 -15.54 3.22
N GLU A 96 12.22 -14.72 2.77
CA GLU A 96 13.65 -15.04 2.79
C GLU A 96 14.14 -15.25 4.23
N GLY A 97 13.71 -14.41 5.16
CA GLY A 97 14.01 -14.51 6.59
C GLY A 97 13.56 -15.84 7.18
N ILE A 98 12.34 -16.30 6.85
CA ILE A 98 11.86 -17.64 7.25
C ILE A 98 12.81 -18.71 6.71
N PHE A 99 13.10 -18.69 5.40
CA PHE A 99 13.91 -19.71 4.77
C PHE A 99 15.32 -19.80 5.36
N ILE A 100 16.01 -18.66 5.50
CA ILE A 100 17.37 -18.60 6.04
C ILE A 100 17.41 -19.00 7.52
N SER A 101 16.37 -18.64 8.30
CA SER A 101 16.30 -18.95 9.74
C SER A 101 16.27 -20.46 10.06
N ILE A 102 15.84 -21.28 9.10
CA ILE A 102 15.81 -22.75 9.24
C ILE A 102 17.24 -23.31 9.24
N PHE A 103 18.12 -22.76 8.40
CA PHE A 103 19.47 -23.31 8.18
C PHE A 103 20.55 -22.68 9.07
N ASN A 104 20.30 -21.49 9.63
CA ASN A 104 21.31 -20.76 10.39
C ASN A 104 20.74 -20.12 11.66
N SER A 105 21.26 -20.53 12.82
CA SER A 105 20.81 -20.07 14.14
C SER A 105 21.08 -18.59 14.41
N PHE A 106 22.16 -18.03 13.87
CA PHE A 106 22.48 -16.61 13.98
C PHE A 106 21.43 -15.77 13.24
N PHE A 107 21.14 -16.12 11.97
CA PHE A 107 20.10 -15.44 11.20
C PHE A 107 18.69 -15.66 11.77
N ARG A 108 18.41 -16.82 12.38
CA ARG A 108 17.17 -17.05 13.10
C ARG A 108 16.95 -16.04 14.22
N ASN A 109 17.97 -15.77 15.03
CA ASN A 109 17.85 -14.80 16.13
C ASN A 109 17.61 -13.38 15.58
N ILE A 110 18.32 -12.98 14.52
CA ILE A 110 18.09 -11.70 13.84
C ILE A 110 16.64 -11.61 13.34
N PHE A 111 16.15 -12.65 12.67
CA PHE A 111 14.79 -12.69 12.15
C PHE A 111 13.73 -12.61 13.25
N LEU A 112 13.93 -13.33 14.37
CA LEU A 112 13.03 -13.28 15.52
C LEU A 112 13.02 -11.88 16.17
N ILE A 113 14.18 -11.23 16.30
CA ILE A 113 14.26 -9.84 16.79
C ILE A 113 13.50 -8.90 15.85
N PHE A 114 13.69 -9.04 14.53
CA PHE A 114 12.98 -8.24 13.54
C PHE A 114 11.45 -8.43 13.64
N ILE A 115 10.96 -9.67 13.74
CA ILE A 115 9.53 -9.96 13.95
C ILE A 115 9.04 -9.33 15.25
N LEU A 116 9.80 -9.48 16.34
CA LEU A 116 9.42 -8.93 17.64
C LEU A 116 9.26 -7.40 17.55
N ILE A 117 10.23 -6.71 16.96
CA ILE A 117 10.17 -5.25 16.76
C ILE A 117 8.95 -4.88 15.92
N TYR A 118 8.72 -5.56 14.80
CA TYR A 118 7.56 -5.32 13.93
C TYR A 118 6.23 -5.48 14.67
N LEU A 119 6.05 -6.58 15.40
CA LEU A 119 4.84 -6.86 16.16
C LEU A 119 4.66 -5.86 17.32
N SER A 120 5.75 -5.51 18.02
CA SER A 120 5.73 -4.51 19.09
C SER A 120 5.30 -3.13 18.57
N ILE A 121 5.84 -2.67 17.44
CA ILE A 121 5.47 -1.38 16.86
C ILE A 121 3.97 -1.36 16.51
N ILE A 122 3.47 -2.38 15.82
CA ILE A 122 2.05 -2.42 15.44
C ILE A 122 1.15 -2.48 16.68
N PHE A 123 1.51 -3.32 17.66
CA PHE A 123 0.73 -3.48 18.88
C PHE A 123 0.69 -2.18 19.70
N LEU A 124 1.84 -1.54 19.92
CA LEU A 124 1.93 -0.27 20.66
C LEU A 124 1.20 0.86 19.94
N THR A 125 1.30 0.93 18.61
CA THR A 125 0.55 1.92 17.81
C THR A 125 -0.95 1.67 17.92
N SER A 126 -1.39 0.42 17.80
CA SER A 126 -2.81 0.05 17.95
C SER A 126 -3.35 0.35 19.34
N LEU A 127 -2.52 0.14 20.38
CA LEU A 127 -2.84 0.43 21.78
C LEU A 127 -3.01 1.94 22.01
N HIS A 128 -2.13 2.74 21.40
CA HIS A 128 -2.18 4.20 21.48
C HIS A 128 -3.45 4.76 20.82
N GLU A 129 -3.83 4.22 19.67
CA GLU A 129 -5.01 4.67 18.92
C GLU A 129 -6.32 4.31 19.64
N ASN A 130 -6.48 3.05 20.05
CA ASN A 130 -7.70 2.61 20.72
C ASN A 130 -7.50 1.30 21.51
N LEU A 131 -7.48 1.41 22.84
CA LEU A 131 -7.33 0.29 23.76
C LEU A 131 -8.30 -0.87 23.47
N ARG A 132 -9.59 -0.57 23.23
CA ARG A 132 -10.64 -1.58 23.02
C ARG A 132 -10.47 -2.32 21.69
N MET A 133 -9.96 -1.64 20.67
CA MET A 133 -9.78 -2.19 19.33
C MET A 133 -8.37 -2.71 19.08
N THR A 134 -7.45 -2.62 20.05
CA THR A 134 -6.03 -2.96 19.90
C THR A 134 -5.78 -4.26 19.14
N LEU A 135 -6.43 -5.36 19.55
CA LEU A 135 -6.24 -6.66 18.92
C LEU A 135 -6.78 -6.69 17.49
N VAL A 136 -7.96 -6.10 17.27
CA VAL A 136 -8.57 -6.04 15.94
C VAL A 136 -7.70 -5.19 15.01
N THR A 137 -7.27 -4.00 15.44
CA THR A 137 -6.40 -3.10 14.68
C THR A 137 -5.04 -3.72 14.40
N THR A 138 -4.46 -4.44 15.36
CA THR A 138 -3.18 -5.15 15.18
C THR A 138 -3.32 -6.21 14.08
N CYS A 139 -4.32 -7.08 14.18
CA CYS A 139 -4.57 -8.13 13.19
C CYS A 139 -4.90 -7.56 11.80
N THR A 140 -5.76 -6.54 11.71
CA THR A 140 -6.13 -5.92 10.43
C THR A 140 -4.94 -5.19 9.80
N THR A 141 -4.06 -4.57 10.59
CA THR A 141 -2.85 -3.89 10.10
C THR A 141 -1.85 -4.90 9.55
N ILE A 142 -1.60 -6.01 10.25
CA ILE A 142 -0.75 -7.10 9.74
C ILE A 142 -1.30 -7.62 8.41
N LEU A 143 -2.61 -7.93 8.37
CA LEU A 143 -3.27 -8.36 7.13
C LEU A 143 -3.17 -7.32 6.02
N THR A 144 -3.22 -6.03 6.34
CA THR A 144 -3.06 -4.95 5.38
C THR A 144 -1.67 -4.95 4.76
N HIS A 145 -0.61 -5.01 5.57
CA HIS A 145 0.77 -5.02 5.11
C HIS A 145 1.05 -6.21 4.19
N PHE A 146 0.67 -7.42 4.60
CA PHE A 146 0.85 -8.61 3.77
C PHE A 146 -0.01 -8.58 2.51
N SER A 147 -1.30 -8.23 2.61
CA SER A 147 -2.19 -8.20 1.44
C SER A 147 -1.72 -7.21 0.39
N TYR A 148 -1.35 -6.00 0.80
CA TYR A 148 -0.78 -4.99 -0.10
C TYR A 148 0.55 -5.47 -0.68
N GLY A 149 1.48 -5.95 0.15
CA GLY A 149 2.79 -6.40 -0.32
C GLY A 149 2.70 -7.54 -1.33
N ILE A 150 1.86 -8.54 -1.06
CA ILE A 150 1.59 -9.65 -2.00
C ILE A 150 0.93 -9.13 -3.28
N GLY A 151 -0.03 -8.20 -3.17
CA GLY A 151 -0.65 -7.55 -4.32
C GLY A 151 0.36 -6.82 -5.20
N TRP A 152 1.28 -6.08 -4.59
CA TRP A 152 2.34 -5.36 -5.28
C TRP A 152 3.30 -6.31 -6.00
N LEU A 153 3.75 -7.39 -5.34
CA LEU A 153 4.57 -8.43 -5.98
C LEU A 153 3.83 -9.08 -7.16
N TYR A 154 2.55 -9.42 -6.98
CA TYR A 154 1.71 -9.95 -8.05
C TYR A 154 1.63 -8.99 -9.24
N GLY A 155 1.40 -7.70 -8.98
CA GLY A 155 1.35 -6.67 -10.01
C GLY A 155 2.69 -6.47 -10.72
N LEU A 156 3.83 -6.63 -10.05
CA LEU A 156 5.14 -6.60 -10.70
C LEU A 156 5.30 -7.71 -11.74
N PHE A 157 5.02 -8.96 -11.36
CA PHE A 157 5.23 -10.12 -12.24
C PHE A 157 4.15 -10.28 -13.30
N LYS A 158 2.89 -9.93 -12.99
CA LYS A 158 1.80 -10.04 -13.96
C LYS A 158 1.76 -8.83 -14.88
N LYS A 159 1.63 -9.07 -16.19
CA LYS A 159 1.35 -8.00 -17.15
C LYS A 159 0.02 -7.34 -16.83
N HIS A 160 -0.04 -6.04 -17.08
CA HIS A 160 -1.30 -5.32 -17.07
C HIS A 160 -2.08 -5.76 -18.30
N GLU A 161 -3.02 -6.69 -18.11
CA GLU A 161 -3.98 -7.07 -19.14
C GLU A 161 -5.09 -6.04 -19.08
N GLN A 162 -5.12 -5.14 -20.07
CA GLN A 162 -6.28 -4.29 -20.31
C GLN A 162 -7.44 -5.22 -20.67
N VAL A 163 -8.51 -5.17 -19.86
CA VAL A 163 -9.78 -5.85 -20.16
C VAL A 163 -10.45 -5.14 -21.33
#